data_AF-N9TZA6-F1
#
_entry.id   AF-N9TZA6-F1
#
_cell.length_a   1.000
_cell.length_b   1.000
_cell.length_c   1.000
_cell.angle_alpha   90.00
_cell.angle_beta   90.00
_cell.angle_gamma   90.00
#
_symmetry.space_group_name_H-M   'P 1'
#
loop_
_entity.id
_entity.type
_entity.pdbx_description
1 polymer ?
#
loop_
_entity_poly.entity_id
_entity_poly.type
_entity_poly.pdbx_seq_one_letter_code
_entity_poly.pdbx_strand_id
1 'polypeptide(L)'
;MLPSQQESARQLLLVASRLLDQARAGQWQEVTRLDAALANACAQLRRAPALWQALASTREEVRRLHAEALVLCRSETARLQLEWQSLGEQHEGIRAYEEVASR
;
A
#
# COMPACT_ATOMS: atom_id res chain seq x y z
N MET A 1 -22.99 17.61 11.93
CA MET A 1 -22.02 18.68 11.55
C MET A 1 -21.03 18.07 10.57
N LEU A 2 -20.82 18.70 9.41
CA LEU A 2 -19.73 18.31 8.51
C LEU A 2 -18.38 18.72 9.16
N PRO A 3 -17.33 17.89 9.09
CA PRO A 3 -16.02 18.27 9.59
C PRO A 3 -15.53 19.53 8.86
N SER A 4 -14.77 20.37 9.56
CA SER A 4 -14.18 21.56 8.94
C SER A 4 -13.22 21.16 7.82
N GLN A 5 -12.98 22.06 6.88
CA GLN A 5 -12.01 21.85 5.80
C GLN A 5 -10.62 21.52 6.38
N GLN A 6 -10.18 22.27 7.38
CA GLN A 6 -8.88 22.06 8.02
C GLN A 6 -8.79 20.69 8.70
N GLU A 7 -9.83 20.26 9.40
CA GLU A 7 -9.84 18.94 10.05
C GLU A 7 -9.83 17.82 9.01
N SER A 8 -10.64 17.95 7.96
CA SER A 8 -10.67 16.98 6.86
C SER A 8 -9.31 16.87 6.15
N ALA A 9 -8.64 18.00 5.92
CA ALA A 9 -7.31 18.05 5.34
C ALA A 9 -6.28 17.36 6.23
N ARG A 10 -6.28 17.70 7.52
CA ARG A 10 -5.34 17.13 8.51
C ARG A 10 -5.51 15.62 8.63
N GLN A 11 -6.75 15.13 8.72
CA GLN A 11 -7.04 13.70 8.83
C GLN A 11 -6.58 12.94 7.58
N LEU A 12 -6.85 13.46 6.39
CA LEU A 12 -6.38 12.84 5.14
C LEU A 12 -4.86 12.74 5.07
N LEU A 13 -4.16 13.83 5.39
CA LEU A 13 -2.70 13.85 5.40
C LEU A 13 -2.14 12.90 6.45
N LEU A 14 -2.71 12.88 7.65
CA LEU A 14 -2.27 11.97 8.71
C LEU A 14 -2.38 10.50 8.28
N VAL A 15 -3.49 10.11 7.66
CA VAL A 15 -3.69 8.74 7.16
C VAL A 15 -2.71 8.43 6.04
N ALA A 16 -2.53 9.34 5.06
CA ALA A 16 -1.61 9.13 3.95
C ALA A 16 -0.14 9.06 4.38
N SER A 17 0.29 9.91 5.32
CA SER A 17 1.64 9.86 5.87
C SER A 17 1.88 8.56 6.65
N ARG A 18 0.93 8.15 7.50
CA ARG A 18 1.02 6.86 8.20
C ARG A 18 1.08 5.68 7.25
N LEU A 19 0.30 5.71 6.16
CA LEU A 19 0.32 4.66 5.14
C LEU A 19 1.74 4.53 4.54
N LEU A 20 2.36 5.65 4.18
CA LEU A 20 3.74 5.66 3.68
C LEU A 20 4.75 5.18 4.74
N ASP A 21 4.62 5.59 5.99
CA ASP A 21 5.51 5.16 7.07
C ASP A 21 5.41 3.65 7.31
N GLN A 22 4.20 3.09 7.30
CA GLN A 22 4.00 1.64 7.43
C GLN A 22 4.54 0.87 6.23
N ALA A 23 4.42 1.42 5.01
CA ALA A 23 5.02 0.83 3.81
C ALA A 23 6.55 0.83 3.89
N ARG A 24 7.17 1.90 4.40
CA ARG A 24 8.62 1.97 4.64
C ARG A 24 9.07 0.98 5.72
N ALA A 25 8.23 0.75 6.73
CA ALA A 25 8.50 -0.20 7.80
C ALA A 25 8.19 -1.67 7.43
N GLY A 26 7.70 -1.94 6.21
CA GLY A 26 7.32 -3.29 5.77
C GLY A 26 6.08 -3.87 6.47
N GLN A 27 5.26 -3.03 7.10
CA GLN A 27 4.07 -3.44 7.86
C GLN A 27 2.87 -3.62 6.92
N TRP A 28 2.91 -4.61 6.04
CA TRP A 28 1.98 -4.75 4.90
C TRP A 28 0.51 -4.95 5.29
N GLN A 29 0.24 -5.58 6.44
CA GLN A 29 -1.12 -5.70 6.96
C GLN A 29 -1.69 -4.33 7.34
N GLU A 30 -0.89 -3.48 7.98
CA GLU A 30 -1.28 -2.12 8.34
C GLU A 30 -1.42 -1.22 7.11
N VAL A 31 -0.57 -1.40 6.09
CA VAL A 31 -0.72 -0.72 4.79
C VAL A 31 -2.08 -1.02 4.17
N THR A 32 -2.50 -2.29 4.16
CA THR A 32 -3.80 -2.70 3.62
C THR A 32 -4.96 -2.04 4.39
N ARG A 33 -4.86 -2.00 5.72
CA ARG A 33 -5.87 -1.37 6.59
C ARG A 33 -5.97 0.14 6.35
N LEU A 34 -4.82 0.82 6.25
CA LEU A 34 -4.75 2.26 6.04
C LEU A 34 -5.19 2.66 4.63
N ASP A 35 -4.89 1.85 3.61
CA ASP A 35 -5.35 2.07 2.23
C ASP A 35 -6.88 2.02 2.16
N ALA A 36 -7.50 1.01 2.76
CA ALA A 36 -8.96 0.90 2.85
C ALA A 36 -9.58 2.09 3.62
N ALA A 37 -8.95 2.53 4.72
CA ALA A 37 -9.41 3.70 5.47
C ALA A 37 -9.32 4.99 4.64
N LEU A 38 -8.23 5.17 3.89
CA LEU A 38 -8.03 6.32 3.00
C LEU A 38 -9.05 6.34 1.86
N ALA A 39 -9.32 5.17 1.26
CA ALA A 39 -10.33 5.03 0.20
C ALA A 39 -11.73 5.38 0.72
N ASN A 40 -12.11 4.89 1.91
CA ASN A 40 -13.39 5.21 2.54
C ASN A 40 -13.50 6.71 2.87
N ALA A 41 -12.45 7.32 3.43
CA ALA A 41 -12.42 8.75 3.71
C ALA A 41 -12.60 9.59 2.42
N CYS A 42 -11.91 9.24 1.34
CA CYS A 42 -12.08 9.88 0.04
C CYS A 42 -13.51 9.72 -0.51
N ALA A 43 -14.10 8.53 -0.38
CA ALA A 43 -15.47 8.26 -0.83
C ALA A 43 -16.50 9.09 -0.05
N GLN A 44 -16.31 9.26 1.26
CA GLN A 44 -17.19 10.10 2.09
C GLN A 44 -17.06 11.58 1.72
N LEU A 45 -15.83 12.09 1.56
CA LEU A 45 -15.61 13.49 1.21
C LEU A 45 -16.14 13.85 -0.19
N ARG A 46 -16.13 12.90 -1.13
CA ARG A 46 -16.76 13.08 -2.45
C ARG A 46 -18.27 13.36 -2.38
N ARG A 47 -18.95 12.94 -1.30
CA ARG A 47 -20.38 13.25 -1.08
C ARG A 47 -20.63 14.71 -0.71
N ALA A 48 -19.58 15.48 -0.42
CA ALA A 48 -19.63 16.92 -0.15
C ALA A 48 -18.78 17.68 -1.19
N PRO A 49 -19.33 18.02 -2.37
CA PRO A 49 -18.55 18.53 -3.51
C PRO A 49 -17.78 19.81 -3.22
N ALA A 50 -18.36 20.74 -2.45
CA ALA A 50 -17.71 22.00 -2.07
C ALA A 50 -16.46 21.75 -1.21
N LEU A 51 -16.58 20.86 -0.21
CA LEU A 51 -15.45 20.46 0.63
C LEU A 51 -14.40 19.69 -0.18
N TRP A 52 -14.82 18.79 -1.06
CA TRP A 52 -13.92 18.04 -1.94
C TRP A 52 -13.10 18.94 -2.87
N GLN A 53 -13.72 19.98 -3.43
CA GLN A 53 -13.02 20.97 -4.25
C GLN A 53 -12.06 21.81 -3.40
N ALA A 54 -12.49 22.27 -2.22
CA ALA A 54 -11.64 23.04 -1.30
C ALA A 54 -10.39 22.29 -0.83
N LEU A 55 -10.41 20.95 -0.86
CA LEU A 55 -9.29 20.08 -0.51
C LEU A 55 -8.37 19.73 -1.69
N ALA A 56 -8.44 20.43 -2.83
CA ALA A 56 -7.68 20.09 -4.04
C ALA A 56 -6.16 19.92 -3.81
N SER A 57 -5.52 20.86 -3.11
CA SER A 57 -4.08 20.77 -2.80
C SER A 57 -3.76 19.59 -1.88
N THR A 58 -4.57 19.37 -0.85
CA THR A 58 -4.44 18.21 0.03
C THR A 58 -4.58 16.89 -0.72
N ARG A 59 -5.50 16.81 -1.70
CA ARG A 59 -5.68 15.61 -2.53
C ARG A 59 -4.50 15.33 -3.46
N GLU A 60 -3.79 16.37 -3.91
CA GLU A 60 -2.54 16.20 -4.66
C GLU A 60 -1.45 15.60 -3.76
N GLU A 61 -1.30 16.16 -2.55
CA GLU A 61 -0.32 15.68 -1.60
C GLU A 61 -0.60 14.24 -1.14
N VAL A 62 -1.85 13.91 -0.86
CA VAL A 62 -2.27 12.53 -0.56
C VAL A 62 -1.94 11.58 -1.71
N ARG A 63 -2.18 12.00 -2.97
CA ARG A 63 -1.83 11.19 -4.15
C ARG A 63 -0.33 10.95 -4.25
N ARG A 64 0.50 11.97 -3.97
CA ARG A 64 1.95 11.86 -3.95
C ARG A 64 2.41 10.81 -2.92
N LEU A 65 1.97 10.94 -1.67
CA LEU A 65 2.31 10.01 -0.60
C LEU A 65 1.84 8.58 -0.88
N HIS A 66 0.62 8.43 -1.42
CA HIS A 66 0.08 7.13 -1.80
C HIS A 66 0.86 6.48 -2.95
N ALA A 67 1.24 7.26 -3.97
CA ALA A 67 2.06 6.78 -5.08
C ALA A 67 3.45 6.29 -4.60
N GLU A 68 4.09 7.01 -3.68
CA GLU A 68 5.34 6.57 -3.06
C GLU A 68 5.18 5.23 -2.32
N ALA A 69 4.11 5.09 -1.54
CA ALA A 69 3.84 3.84 -0.84
C ALA A 69 3.55 2.67 -1.80
N LEU A 70 2.86 2.94 -2.91
CA LEU A 70 2.57 1.95 -3.94
C LEU A 70 3.86 1.44 -4.61
N VAL A 71 4.86 2.30 -4.81
CA VAL A 71 6.17 1.88 -5.31
C VAL A 71 6.82 0.88 -4.35
N LEU A 72 6.78 1.14 -3.05
CA LEU A 72 7.32 0.22 -2.03
C LEU A 72 6.58 -1.13 -2.03
N CYS A 73 5.26 -1.11 -2.15
CA CYS A 73 4.46 -2.33 -2.23
C CYS A 73 4.82 -3.17 -3.48
N ARG A 74 5.05 -2.50 -4.62
CA ARG A 74 5.47 -3.16 -5.86
C ARG A 74 6.87 -3.77 -5.74
N SER A 75 7.82 -3.06 -5.13
CA SER A 75 9.17 -3.60 -4.92
C SER A 75 9.14 -4.82 -4.02
N GLU A 76 8.35 -4.81 -2.95
CA GLU A 76 8.22 -5.98 -2.07
C GLU A 76 7.57 -7.16 -2.80
N THR A 77 6.52 -6.92 -3.58
CA THR A 77 5.88 -7.97 -4.37
C THR A 77 6.88 -8.61 -5.35
N ALA A 78 7.68 -7.80 -6.04
CA ALA A 78 8.72 -8.30 -6.93
C ALA A 78 9.79 -9.10 -6.17
N ARG A 79 10.20 -8.64 -4.98
CA ARG A 79 11.16 -9.35 -4.12
C ARG A 79 10.62 -10.73 -3.72
N LEU A 80 9.38 -10.80 -3.24
CA LEU A 80 8.73 -12.05 -2.83
C LEU A 80 8.52 -13.01 -4.01
N GLN A 81 8.24 -12.49 -5.21
CA GLN A 81 8.15 -13.31 -6.43
C GLN A 81 9.49 -13.95 -6.79
N LEU A 82 10.59 -13.20 -6.72
CA LEU A 82 11.93 -13.73 -6.96
C LEU A 82 12.31 -14.78 -5.92
N GLU A 83 12.02 -14.52 -4.64
CA GLU A 83 12.27 -15.46 -3.54
C GLU A 83 11.51 -16.78 -3.74
N TRP A 84 10.23 -16.70 -4.12
CA TRP A 84 9.43 -17.87 -4.45
C TRP A 84 10.02 -18.64 -5.64
N GLN A 85 10.38 -17.97 -6.73
CA GLN A 85 10.98 -18.64 -7.90
C GLN A 85 12.26 -19.41 -7.53
N SER A 86 13.14 -18.81 -6.74
CA SER A 86 14.38 -19.46 -6.29
C SER A 86 14.10 -20.70 -5.44
N LEU A 87 13.12 -20.64 -4.53
CA LEU A 87 12.70 -21.81 -3.74
C LEU A 87 12.09 -22.91 -4.61
N GLY A 88 11.39 -22.55 -5.68
CA GLY A 88 10.88 -23.51 -6.67
C GLY A 88 12.02 -24.27 -7.37
N GLU A 89 13.01 -23.54 -7.89
CA GLU A 89 14.18 -24.10 -8.57
C GLU A 89 15.00 -25.01 -7.63
N GLN A 90 15.16 -24.65 -6.36
CA GLN A 90 15.84 -25.48 -5.37
C GLN A 90 15.12 -26.81 -5.14
N HIS A 91 13.79 -26.80 -5.02
CA HIS A 91 13.01 -28.03 -4.84
C HIS A 91 13.05 -28.94 -6.07
N GLU A 92 13.05 -28.37 -7.28
CA GLU A 92 13.22 -29.13 -8.52
C GLU A 92 14.61 -29.77 -8.61
N GLY A 93 15.65 -29.04 -8.21
CA GLY A 93 17.01 -29.57 -8.12
C GLY A 93 17.11 -30.73 -7.14
N ILE A 94 16.57 -30.60 -5.92
CA ILE A 94 16.57 -31.66 -4.91
C ILE A 94 15.84 -32.91 -5.43
N ARG A 95 14.65 -32.76 -6.03
CA ARG A 95 13.94 -33.90 -6.63
C ARG A 95 14.72 -34.59 -7.73
N ALA A 96 15.40 -33.84 -8.60
CA ALA A 96 16.20 -34.42 -9.67
C ALA A 96 17.38 -35.25 -9.12
N TYR A 97 17.99 -34.81 -8.02
CA TYR A 97 19.04 -35.60 -7.33
C TYR A 97 18.47 -36.85 -6.65
N GLU A 98 17.29 -36.78 -6.02
CA GLU A 98 16.61 -37.94 -5.41
C GLU A 98 16.20 -38.99 -6.45
N GLU A 99 15.71 -38.59 -7.62
CA GLU A 99 15.34 -39.50 -8.71
C GLU A 99 16.54 -40.21 -9.34
N VAL A 100 17.71 -39.56 -9.38
CA VAL A 100 18.96 -40.18 -9.86
C VAL A 100 19.56 -41.10 -8.81
N ALA A 101 19.48 -40.76 -7.53
CA ALA A 101 19.99 -41.60 -6.43
C ALA A 101 19.13 -42.84 -6.12
N SER A 102 17.88 -42.86 -6.58
CA SER A 102 16.93 -43.97 -6.40
C SER A 102 16.85 -44.94 -7.60
N ARG A 103 17.69 -44.75 -8.61
CA ARG A 103 17.89 -45.67 -9.76
C ARG A 103 19.18 -46.46 -9.61
#